data_AF-A0A5S4F7F6-F1
#
_entry.id   AF-A0A5S4F7F6-F1
#
_cell.length_a   1.000
_cell.length_b   1.000
_cell.length_c   1.000
_cell.angle_alpha   90.00
_cell.angle_beta   90.00
_cell.angle_gamma   90.00
#
_symmetry.space_group_name_H-M   'P 1'
#
loop_
_entity.id
_entity.type
_entity.pdbx_description
1 polymer ?
#
loop_
_entity_poly.entity_id
_entity_poly.type
_entity_poly.pdbx_seq_one_letter_code
_entity_poly.pdbx_strand_id
1 'polypeptide(L)'
;MTLATPEPGPDDIARTLADIERHLTAQTPHPPPDASDDDTGETKRVRQLRAEVAEARQLAALQTDDTPLLLDTPRVRRRRRKAHETARLHRLGRDPEMRAWQAARMRRILTTALMVALTLALAWSTAGVQQFAAEGAEPWSPGWIFAWLVEPFMSIALLGIVGARAYLGTQGQPLDHPKLIRIEYLFLGLTLGMNAWPYLPWTDDDFTISRLVLHILGPIVAVAIVGALPIILAAFARLDPTRETPAERGLTGLTYSANTGDRVRLISPEVAALIERTQALIAAGDLPATPSAYKIQRALRCGMDDARAVRDALAPEAA
;
A
#
# COMPACT_ATOMS: atom_id res chain seq x y z
N MET A 1 -34.52 40.86 101.78
CA MET A 1 -33.05 40.63 101.67
C MET A 1 -32.72 40.67 100.18
N THR A 2 -32.57 41.88 99.65
CA THR A 2 -32.40 42.17 98.21
C THR A 2 -30.94 42.49 97.98
N LEU A 3 -30.22 41.58 97.32
CA LEU A 3 -28.84 41.80 96.88
C LEU A 3 -28.89 42.66 95.62
N ALA A 4 -28.37 43.88 95.73
CA ALA A 4 -28.16 44.78 94.60
C ALA A 4 -27.02 44.21 93.73
N THR A 5 -27.32 43.92 92.46
CA THR A 5 -26.30 43.66 91.45
C THR A 5 -25.56 44.97 91.19
N PRO A 6 -24.21 45.03 91.32
CA PRO A 6 -23.49 46.27 91.06
C PRO A 6 -23.58 46.63 89.57
N GLU A 7 -23.91 47.88 89.28
CA GLU A 7 -23.78 48.43 87.93
C GLU A 7 -22.30 48.34 87.50
N PRO A 8 -22.01 47.85 86.28
CA PRO A 8 -20.64 47.77 85.80
C PRO A 8 -20.04 49.17 85.69
N GLY A 9 -18.87 49.35 86.30
CA GLY A 9 -18.13 50.61 86.24
C GLY A 9 -17.63 50.88 84.81
N PRO A 10 -17.26 52.13 84.50
CA PRO A 10 -16.73 52.51 83.18
C PRO A 10 -15.52 51.66 82.74
N ASP A 11 -14.73 51.15 83.69
CA ASP A 11 -13.59 50.27 83.42
C ASP A 11 -13.99 48.83 83.00
N ASP A 12 -15.17 48.37 83.40
CA ASP A 12 -15.70 47.06 82.98
C ASP A 12 -16.28 47.13 81.56
N ILE A 13 -16.85 48.29 81.19
CA ILE A 13 -17.28 48.58 79.82
C ILE A 13 -16.05 48.70 78.90
N ALA A 14 -14.98 49.35 79.34
CA ALA A 14 -13.74 49.45 78.56
C ALA A 14 -13.08 48.07 78.33
N ARG A 15 -13.07 47.20 79.36
CA ARG A 15 -12.56 45.82 79.21
C ARG A 15 -13.41 44.97 78.28
N THR A 16 -14.73 45.05 78.39
CA THR A 16 -15.62 44.30 77.49
C THR A 16 -15.54 44.79 76.05
N LEU A 17 -15.39 46.10 75.81
CA LEU A 17 -15.11 46.63 74.46
C LEU A 17 -13.77 46.12 73.91
N ALA A 18 -12.72 46.13 74.72
CA ALA A 18 -11.40 45.65 74.30
C ALA A 18 -11.40 44.14 73.99
N ASP A 19 -12.17 43.34 74.72
CA ASP A 19 -12.34 41.91 74.44
C ASP A 19 -13.17 41.66 73.17
N ILE A 20 -14.20 42.47 72.91
CA ILE A 20 -14.97 42.42 71.66
C ILE A 20 -14.12 42.83 70.46
N GLU A 21 -13.33 43.90 70.59
CA GLU A 21 -12.40 44.35 69.54
C GLU A 21 -11.33 43.29 69.26
N ARG A 22 -10.79 42.63 70.28
CA ARG A 22 -9.85 41.52 70.12
C ARG A 22 -10.51 40.31 69.46
N HIS A 23 -11.77 40.02 69.77
CA HIS A 23 -12.52 38.92 69.16
C HIS A 23 -12.88 39.20 67.68
N LEU A 24 -13.21 40.44 67.34
CA LEU A 24 -13.43 40.89 65.96
C LEU A 24 -12.14 40.91 65.13
N THR A 25 -11.03 41.30 65.75
CA THR A 25 -9.70 41.27 65.11
C THR A 25 -9.23 39.83 64.86
N ALA A 26 -9.55 38.90 65.78
CA ALA A 26 -9.27 37.47 65.61
C ALA A 26 -10.19 36.77 64.58
N GLN A 27 -11.38 37.32 64.31
CA GLN A 27 -12.32 36.82 63.29
C GLN A 27 -12.24 37.59 61.96
N THR A 28 -11.29 38.51 61.80
CA THR A 28 -11.06 39.15 60.50
C THR A 28 -10.55 38.09 59.53
N PRO A 29 -11.26 37.79 58.42
CA PRO A 29 -10.81 36.80 57.46
C PRO A 29 -9.41 37.15 56.99
N HIS A 30 -8.50 36.18 57.05
CA HIS A 30 -7.20 36.31 56.40
C HIS A 30 -7.45 36.75 54.95
N PRO A 31 -6.84 37.85 54.46
CA PRO A 31 -6.82 38.08 53.02
C PRO A 31 -6.23 36.81 52.40
N PRO A 32 -6.86 36.24 51.36
CA PRO A 32 -6.30 35.07 50.71
C PRO A 32 -4.85 35.39 50.31
N PRO A 33 -3.91 34.46 50.51
CA PRO A 33 -2.57 34.63 49.95
C PRO A 33 -2.74 34.94 48.47
N ASP A 34 -1.96 35.90 47.97
CA ASP A 34 -1.95 36.36 46.58
C ASP A 34 -2.43 35.24 45.65
N ALA A 35 -3.57 35.48 45.01
CA ALA A 35 -4.07 34.61 43.97
C ALA A 35 -3.02 34.59 42.84
N SER A 36 -2.05 33.69 42.97
CA SER A 36 -1.41 33.11 41.81
C SER A 36 -2.54 32.52 40.98
N ASP A 37 -2.66 32.99 39.74
CA ASP A 37 -3.59 32.69 38.65
C ASP A 37 -3.84 31.19 38.31
N ASP A 38 -3.85 30.28 39.29
CA ASP A 38 -3.84 28.82 39.06
C ASP A 38 -5.15 28.12 39.46
N ASP A 39 -6.25 28.85 39.66
CA ASP A 39 -7.59 28.29 39.92
C ASP A 39 -8.48 28.30 38.66
N THR A 40 -8.21 27.40 37.73
CA THR A 40 -9.08 27.15 36.57
C THR A 40 -9.68 25.74 36.53
N GLY A 41 -9.47 24.92 37.57
CA GLY A 41 -9.93 23.52 37.58
C GLY A 41 -9.31 22.67 36.46
N GLU A 42 -8.20 23.13 35.88
CA GLU A 42 -7.61 22.52 34.69
C GLU A 42 -6.71 21.36 35.04
N THR A 43 -6.94 20.22 34.40
CA THR A 43 -6.05 19.07 34.52
C THR A 43 -4.64 19.43 34.05
N LYS A 44 -3.61 18.81 34.65
CA LYS A 44 -2.20 19.00 34.24
C LYS A 44 -1.99 18.84 32.73
N ARG A 45 -2.76 17.94 32.08
CA ARG A 45 -2.71 17.71 30.63
C ARG A 45 -3.20 18.91 29.81
N VAL A 46 -4.22 19.62 30.28
CA VAL A 46 -4.75 20.82 29.62
C VAL A 46 -3.77 21.98 29.73
N ARG A 47 -3.14 22.17 30.90
CA ARG A 47 -2.08 23.18 31.07
C ARG A 47 -0.88 22.93 30.16
N GLN A 48 -0.45 21.67 30.04
CA GLN A 48 0.62 21.27 29.11
C GLN A 48 0.24 21.56 27.65
N LEU A 49 -0.95 21.15 27.21
CA LEU A 49 -1.42 21.41 25.84
C LEU A 49 -1.54 22.92 25.55
N ARG A 50 -1.93 23.73 26.53
CA ARG A 50 -1.94 25.20 26.37
C ARG A 50 -0.55 25.78 26.24
N ALA A 51 0.41 25.30 27.03
CA ALA A 51 1.79 25.71 26.90
C ALA A 51 2.34 25.34 25.50
N GLU A 52 2.08 24.12 25.03
CA GLU A 52 2.46 23.67 23.68
C GLU A 52 1.80 24.51 22.57
N VAL A 53 0.50 24.84 22.71
CA VAL A 53 -0.21 25.71 21.75
C VAL A 53 0.29 27.16 21.81
N ALA A 54 0.59 27.68 23.00
CA ALA A 54 1.13 29.03 23.17
C ALA A 54 2.52 29.14 22.54
N GLU A 55 3.38 28.15 22.76
CA GLU A 55 4.68 28.03 22.11
C GLU A 55 4.54 27.92 20.59
N ALA A 56 3.64 27.06 20.09
CA ALA A 56 3.39 26.93 18.65
C ALA A 56 2.89 28.24 18.03
N ARG A 57 2.06 29.01 18.74
CA ARG A 57 1.61 30.35 18.30
C ARG A 57 2.76 31.36 18.27
N GLN A 58 3.64 31.35 19.27
CA GLN A 58 4.85 32.19 19.27
C GLN A 58 5.79 31.82 18.12
N LEU A 59 6.01 30.53 17.88
CA LEU A 59 6.78 30.04 16.73
C LEU A 59 6.15 30.44 15.39
N ALA A 60 4.82 30.38 15.27
CA ALA A 60 4.11 30.83 14.08
C ALA A 60 4.25 32.35 13.86
N ALA A 61 4.24 33.14 14.92
CA ALA A 61 4.49 34.59 14.86
C ALA A 61 5.93 34.87 14.39
N LEU A 62 6.92 34.16 14.93
CA LEU A 62 8.33 34.25 14.49
C LEU A 62 8.56 33.76 13.05
N GLN A 63 7.77 32.80 12.57
CA GLN A 63 7.78 32.39 11.15
C GLN A 63 7.10 33.41 10.23
N THR A 64 6.21 34.23 10.78
CA THR A 64 5.54 35.34 10.08
C THR A 64 6.37 36.62 10.15
N ASP A 65 7.35 36.67 11.05
CA ASP A 65 8.30 37.76 11.17
C ASP A 65 9.21 37.81 9.93
N ASP A 66 8.90 38.75 9.04
CA ASP A 66 9.64 39.03 7.80
C ASP A 66 10.94 39.81 8.08
N THR A 67 11.23 40.21 9.33
CA THR A 67 12.41 41.03 9.70
C THR A 67 13.75 40.47 9.17
N PRO A 68 14.06 39.16 9.29
CA PRO A 68 15.27 38.58 8.68
C PRO A 68 15.22 38.48 7.14
N LEU A 69 14.04 38.66 6.51
CA LEU A 69 13.82 38.62 5.07
C LEU A 69 13.79 40.01 4.42
N LEU A 70 13.97 41.08 5.20
CA LEU A 70 14.03 42.47 4.71
C LEU A 70 15.24 42.74 3.79
N LEU A 71 16.22 41.84 3.78
CA LEU A 71 17.36 41.85 2.86
C LEU A 71 16.99 41.33 1.45
N ASP A 72 15.84 40.67 1.30
CA ASP A 72 15.38 40.07 0.05
C ASP A 72 14.29 40.93 -0.63
N THR A 73 14.37 41.06 -1.96
CA THR A 73 13.30 41.73 -2.72
C THR A 73 11.95 40.97 -2.60
N PRO A 74 10.79 41.65 -2.75
CA PRO A 74 9.46 41.01 -2.68
C PRO A 74 9.27 39.82 -3.64
N ARG A 75 9.95 39.86 -4.80
CA ARG A 75 9.95 38.75 -5.78
C ARG A 75 10.67 37.51 -5.24
N VAL A 76 11.77 37.69 -4.52
CA VAL A 76 12.54 36.60 -3.91
C VAL A 76 11.75 35.97 -2.75
N ARG A 77 11.12 36.79 -1.90
CA ARG A 77 10.22 36.32 -0.82
C ARG A 77 9.11 35.41 -1.35
N ARG A 78 8.41 35.84 -2.42
CA ARG A 78 7.34 35.04 -3.05
C ARG A 78 7.86 33.69 -3.58
N ARG A 79 9.05 33.67 -4.20
CA ARG A 79 9.67 32.44 -4.71
C ARG A 79 10.10 31.50 -3.59
N ARG A 80 10.70 32.02 -2.51
CA ARG A 80 11.09 31.22 -1.33
C ARG A 80 9.88 30.62 -0.62
N ARG A 81 8.80 31.38 -0.44
CA ARG A 81 7.55 30.86 0.13
C ARG A 81 6.99 29.69 -0.70
N LYS A 82 6.94 29.86 -2.02
CA LYS A 82 6.51 28.78 -2.94
C LYS A 82 7.44 27.57 -2.86
N ALA A 83 8.75 27.78 -2.74
CA ALA A 83 9.72 26.69 -2.59
C ALA A 83 9.55 25.93 -1.26
N HIS A 84 9.33 26.64 -0.15
CA HIS A 84 9.05 26.02 1.16
C HIS A 84 7.73 25.27 1.18
N GLU A 85 6.68 25.84 0.60
CA GLU A 85 5.37 25.18 0.45
C GLU A 85 5.51 23.91 -0.38
N THR A 86 6.21 23.98 -1.53
CA THR A 86 6.48 22.81 -2.38
C THR A 86 7.32 21.77 -1.63
N ALA A 87 8.34 22.17 -0.87
CA ALA A 87 9.15 21.26 -0.06
C ALA A 87 8.33 20.58 1.05
N ARG A 88 7.36 21.29 1.65
CA ARG A 88 6.46 20.74 2.66
C ARG A 88 5.48 19.76 2.03
N LEU A 89 4.88 20.11 0.90
CA LEU A 89 4.03 19.22 0.11
C LEU A 89 4.80 17.97 -0.36
N HIS A 90 6.07 18.13 -0.73
CA HIS A 90 6.94 17.00 -1.11
C HIS A 90 7.27 16.11 0.08
N ARG A 91 7.44 16.66 1.29
CA ARG A 91 7.59 15.86 2.52
C ARG A 91 6.30 15.11 2.86
N LEU A 92 5.13 15.75 2.77
CA LEU A 92 3.84 15.07 2.94
C LEU A 92 3.61 14.00 1.87
N GLY A 93 4.03 14.26 0.62
CA GLY A 93 3.95 13.27 -0.46
C GLY A 93 4.90 12.08 -0.28
N ARG A 94 5.94 12.20 0.55
CA ARG A 94 6.85 11.11 0.92
C ARG A 94 6.38 10.28 2.11
N ASP A 95 5.32 10.69 2.78
CA ASP A 95 4.73 9.96 3.88
C ASP A 95 4.40 8.51 3.46
N PRO A 96 4.98 7.49 4.11
CA PRO A 96 4.70 6.10 3.77
C PRO A 96 3.22 5.74 3.92
N GLU A 97 2.50 6.34 4.86
CA GLU A 97 1.07 6.07 5.07
C GLU A 97 0.23 6.61 3.91
N MET A 98 0.54 7.82 3.43
CA MET A 98 -0.10 8.40 2.27
C MET A 98 0.11 7.55 1.01
N ARG A 99 1.32 7.03 0.80
CA ARG A 99 1.62 6.13 -0.33
C ARG A 99 0.92 4.78 -0.21
N ALA A 100 0.87 4.20 1.00
CA ALA A 100 0.13 2.96 1.25
C ALA A 100 -1.37 3.14 0.98
N TRP A 101 -1.96 4.25 1.44
CA TRP A 101 -3.36 4.58 1.16
C TRP A 101 -3.63 4.77 -0.33
N GLN A 102 -2.76 5.51 -1.05
CA GLN A 102 -2.88 5.70 -2.50
C GLN A 102 -2.79 4.37 -3.26
N ALA A 103 -1.85 3.50 -2.88
CA ALA A 103 -1.69 2.17 -3.46
C ALA A 103 -2.91 1.28 -3.17
N ALA A 104 -3.43 1.28 -1.95
CA ALA A 104 -4.63 0.52 -1.57
C ALA A 104 -5.87 1.02 -2.33
N ARG A 105 -6.03 2.34 -2.48
CA ARG A 105 -7.11 2.95 -3.27
C ARG A 105 -7.00 2.58 -4.74
N MET A 106 -5.81 2.68 -5.33
CA MET A 106 -5.59 2.33 -6.74
C MET A 106 -5.82 0.83 -6.98
N ARG A 107 -5.33 -0.04 -6.09
CA ARG A 107 -5.61 -1.47 -6.10
C ARG A 107 -7.12 -1.72 -6.12
N ARG A 108 -7.87 -1.08 -5.23
CA ARG A 108 -9.34 -1.22 -5.19
C ARG A 108 -10.00 -0.77 -6.50
N ILE A 109 -9.63 0.40 -7.03
CA ILE A 109 -10.20 0.92 -8.28
C ILE A 109 -9.91 -0.04 -9.45
N LEU A 110 -8.66 -0.45 -9.64
CA LEU A 110 -8.27 -1.33 -10.74
C LEU A 110 -8.89 -2.72 -10.59
N THR A 111 -8.89 -3.31 -9.39
CA THR A 111 -9.54 -4.61 -9.16
C THR A 111 -11.03 -4.51 -9.43
N THR A 112 -11.73 -3.48 -8.95
CA THR A 112 -13.16 -3.32 -9.24
C THR A 112 -13.42 -3.17 -10.74
N ALA A 113 -12.64 -2.33 -11.43
CA ALA A 113 -12.80 -2.14 -12.88
C ALA A 113 -12.57 -3.45 -13.66
N LEU A 114 -11.51 -4.20 -13.31
CA LEU A 114 -11.23 -5.51 -13.92
C LEU A 114 -12.33 -6.52 -13.62
N MET A 115 -12.87 -6.56 -12.40
CA MET A 115 -13.97 -7.47 -12.04
C MET A 115 -15.25 -7.13 -12.79
N VAL A 116 -15.56 -5.85 -12.97
CA VAL A 116 -16.71 -5.40 -13.78
C VAL A 116 -16.51 -5.82 -15.24
N ALA A 117 -15.34 -5.53 -15.82
CA ALA A 117 -15.03 -5.90 -17.20
C ALA A 117 -15.07 -7.43 -17.41
N LEU A 118 -14.54 -8.21 -16.47
CA LEU A 118 -14.59 -9.67 -16.48
C LEU A 118 -16.02 -10.19 -16.41
N THR A 119 -16.85 -9.61 -15.54
CA THR A 119 -18.27 -10.02 -15.42
C THR A 119 -19.02 -9.77 -16.73
N LEU A 120 -18.81 -8.62 -17.37
CA LEU A 120 -19.41 -8.30 -18.67
C LEU A 120 -18.91 -9.24 -19.77
N ALA A 121 -17.60 -9.52 -19.79
CA ALA A 121 -16.99 -10.45 -20.74
C ALA A 121 -17.53 -11.88 -20.59
N LEU A 122 -17.68 -12.35 -19.35
CA LEU A 122 -18.26 -13.67 -19.05
C LEU A 122 -19.75 -13.73 -19.38
N ALA A 123 -20.52 -12.67 -19.12
CA ALA A 123 -21.93 -12.60 -19.51
C ALA A 123 -22.10 -12.66 -21.04
N TRP A 124 -21.26 -11.92 -21.77
CA TRP A 124 -21.22 -11.98 -23.24
C TRP A 124 -20.87 -13.39 -23.74
N SER A 125 -19.80 -13.97 -23.20
CA SER A 125 -19.35 -15.33 -23.53
C SER A 125 -20.43 -16.38 -23.22
N THR A 126 -21.11 -16.23 -22.08
CA THR A 126 -22.21 -17.11 -21.68
C THR A 126 -23.35 -17.08 -22.69
N ALA A 127 -23.71 -15.90 -23.20
CA ALA A 127 -24.75 -15.79 -24.22
C ALA A 127 -24.35 -16.51 -25.52
N GLY A 128 -23.07 -16.43 -25.91
CA GLY A 128 -22.53 -17.16 -27.07
C GLY A 128 -22.56 -18.68 -26.88
N VAL A 129 -22.06 -19.16 -25.73
CA VAL A 129 -22.11 -20.60 -25.40
C VAL A 129 -23.52 -21.11 -25.22
N GLN A 130 -24.44 -20.30 -24.69
CA GLN A 130 -25.82 -20.72 -24.51
C GLN A 130 -26.50 -21.02 -25.85
N GLN A 131 -26.27 -20.20 -26.87
CA GLN A 131 -26.80 -20.46 -28.21
C GLN A 131 -26.25 -21.78 -28.78
N PHE A 132 -24.95 -22.05 -28.57
CA PHE A 132 -24.32 -23.30 -28.97
C PHE A 132 -24.89 -24.51 -28.20
N ALA A 133 -24.90 -24.44 -26.88
CA ALA A 133 -25.29 -25.54 -25.99
C ALA A 133 -26.80 -25.82 -25.97
N ALA A 134 -27.64 -24.84 -26.35
CA ALA A 134 -29.06 -25.05 -26.46
C ALA A 134 -29.44 -25.92 -27.67
N GLU A 135 -28.58 -26.02 -28.71
CA GLU A 135 -28.80 -26.86 -29.90
C GLU A 135 -30.21 -26.72 -30.52
N GLY A 136 -30.78 -25.51 -30.51
CA GLY A 136 -32.12 -25.25 -31.03
C GLY A 136 -33.28 -25.64 -30.09
N ALA A 137 -32.99 -25.93 -28.82
CA ALA A 137 -34.00 -26.17 -27.80
C ALA A 137 -35.00 -25.01 -27.71
N GLU A 138 -36.27 -25.35 -27.50
CA GLU A 138 -37.35 -24.37 -27.40
C GLU A 138 -37.07 -23.37 -26.26
N PRO A 139 -37.30 -22.06 -26.47
CA PRO A 139 -37.14 -21.06 -25.42
C PRO A 139 -37.90 -21.46 -24.15
N TRP A 140 -37.26 -21.31 -22.98
CA TRP A 140 -37.80 -21.70 -21.66
C TRP A 140 -37.98 -23.19 -21.40
N SER A 141 -37.63 -24.06 -22.36
CA SER A 141 -37.50 -25.48 -22.07
C SER A 141 -36.38 -25.72 -21.03
N PRO A 142 -36.43 -26.84 -20.27
CA PRO A 142 -35.34 -27.18 -19.36
C PRO A 142 -33.97 -27.17 -20.03
N GLY A 143 -33.85 -27.70 -21.25
CA GLY A 143 -32.60 -27.70 -22.02
C GLY A 143 -32.08 -26.29 -22.30
N TRP A 144 -32.95 -25.37 -22.73
CA TRP A 144 -32.60 -23.98 -22.97
C TRP A 144 -32.11 -23.26 -21.70
N ILE A 145 -32.73 -23.54 -20.56
CA ILE A 145 -32.31 -22.99 -19.25
C ILE A 145 -30.98 -23.60 -18.80
N PHE A 146 -30.81 -24.92 -18.92
CA PHE A 146 -29.56 -25.59 -18.54
C PHE A 146 -28.37 -25.13 -19.38
N ALA A 147 -28.58 -24.79 -20.66
CA ALA A 147 -27.55 -24.23 -21.52
C ALA A 147 -26.95 -22.91 -20.96
N TRP A 148 -27.72 -22.10 -20.24
CA TRP A 148 -27.20 -20.90 -19.55
C TRP A 148 -26.22 -21.21 -18.42
N LEU A 149 -26.22 -22.43 -17.87
CA LEU A 149 -25.39 -22.81 -16.72
C LEU A 149 -24.06 -23.45 -17.11
N VAL A 150 -23.91 -23.88 -18.37
CA VAL A 150 -22.70 -24.58 -18.86
C VAL A 150 -21.46 -23.70 -18.67
N GLU A 151 -21.49 -22.48 -19.19
CA GLU A 151 -20.37 -21.55 -19.13
C GLU A 151 -20.11 -21.04 -17.68
N PRO A 152 -21.10 -20.62 -16.88
CA PRO A 152 -20.87 -20.25 -15.48
C PRO A 152 -20.24 -21.36 -14.65
N PHE A 153 -20.64 -22.62 -14.84
CA PHE A 153 -20.05 -23.75 -14.14
C PHE A 153 -18.55 -23.88 -14.45
N MET A 154 -18.19 -23.84 -15.74
CA MET A 154 -16.79 -23.88 -16.19
C MET A 154 -16.00 -22.66 -15.68
N SER A 155 -16.60 -21.48 -15.76
CA SER A 155 -15.98 -20.21 -15.34
C SER A 155 -15.74 -20.17 -13.84
N ILE A 156 -16.66 -20.68 -13.01
CA ILE A 156 -16.48 -20.75 -11.55
C ILE A 156 -15.31 -21.67 -11.19
N ALA A 157 -15.20 -22.83 -11.83
CA ALA A 157 -14.08 -23.75 -11.62
C ALA A 157 -12.74 -23.10 -11.98
N LEU A 158 -12.68 -22.43 -13.14
CA LEU A 158 -11.51 -21.66 -13.59
C LEU A 158 -11.18 -20.51 -12.62
N LEU A 159 -12.17 -19.71 -12.24
CA LEU A 159 -11.98 -18.58 -11.33
C LEU A 159 -11.57 -19.04 -9.93
N GLY A 160 -11.97 -20.22 -9.47
CA GLY A 160 -11.46 -20.82 -8.24
C GLY A 160 -9.95 -21.05 -8.31
N ILE A 161 -9.46 -21.61 -9.42
CA ILE A 161 -8.03 -21.83 -9.69
C ILE A 161 -7.26 -20.50 -9.74
N VAL A 162 -7.76 -19.55 -10.52
CA VAL A 162 -7.13 -18.24 -10.72
C VAL A 162 -7.16 -17.43 -9.43
N GLY A 163 -8.27 -17.50 -8.67
CA GLY A 163 -8.43 -16.87 -7.38
C GLY A 163 -7.44 -17.42 -6.34
N ALA A 164 -7.23 -18.74 -6.32
CA ALA A 164 -6.19 -19.35 -5.49
C ALA A 164 -4.78 -18.86 -5.87
N ARG A 165 -4.46 -18.79 -7.17
CA ARG A 165 -3.17 -18.25 -7.64
C ARG A 165 -3.01 -16.78 -7.28
N ALA A 166 -4.04 -15.97 -7.47
CA ALA A 166 -4.03 -14.55 -7.11
C ALA A 166 -3.79 -14.38 -5.61
N TYR A 167 -4.54 -15.11 -4.77
CA TYR A 167 -4.41 -15.06 -3.32
C TYR A 167 -3.00 -15.45 -2.87
N LEU A 168 -2.49 -16.61 -3.29
CA LEU A 168 -1.16 -17.08 -2.91
C LEU A 168 -0.05 -16.19 -3.48
N GLY A 169 -0.24 -15.64 -4.67
CA GLY A 169 0.63 -14.62 -5.26
C GLY A 169 0.72 -13.36 -4.39
N THR A 170 -0.39 -12.90 -3.81
CA THR A 170 -0.35 -11.81 -2.81
C THR A 170 0.36 -12.19 -1.52
N GLN A 171 0.51 -13.49 -1.21
CA GLN A 171 1.27 -14.00 -0.07
C GLN A 171 2.76 -14.26 -0.38
N GLY A 172 3.22 -13.98 -1.60
CA GLY A 172 4.59 -14.24 -2.02
C GLY A 172 4.89 -15.72 -2.32
N GLN A 173 3.85 -16.55 -2.46
CA GLN A 173 3.92 -17.98 -2.76
C GLN A 173 3.23 -18.24 -4.12
N PRO A 174 3.81 -17.82 -5.25
CA PRO A 174 3.15 -17.97 -6.54
C PRO A 174 2.92 -19.46 -6.86
N LEU A 175 1.71 -19.79 -7.30
CA LEU A 175 1.32 -21.17 -7.60
C LEU A 175 1.51 -21.43 -9.10
N ASP A 176 2.74 -21.79 -9.47
CA ASP A 176 3.21 -21.91 -10.85
C ASP A 176 3.35 -23.37 -11.32
N HIS A 177 2.48 -24.25 -10.82
CA HIS A 177 2.54 -25.66 -11.19
C HIS A 177 2.07 -25.88 -12.64
N PRO A 178 2.86 -26.54 -13.52
CA PRO A 178 2.56 -26.63 -14.96
C PRO A 178 1.24 -27.35 -15.26
N LYS A 179 0.85 -28.34 -14.44
CA LYS A 179 -0.47 -29.00 -14.59
C LYS A 179 -1.62 -28.02 -14.40
N LEU A 180 -1.51 -27.08 -13.47
CA LEU A 180 -2.59 -26.12 -13.22
C LEU A 180 -2.72 -25.12 -14.37
N ILE A 181 -1.58 -24.68 -14.90
CA ILE A 181 -1.54 -23.82 -16.09
C ILE A 181 -2.20 -24.53 -17.28
N ARG A 182 -1.92 -25.83 -17.50
CA ARG A 182 -2.58 -26.61 -18.55
C ARG A 182 -4.08 -26.74 -18.35
N ILE A 183 -4.53 -26.97 -17.11
CA ILE A 183 -5.97 -27.01 -16.78
C ILE A 183 -6.62 -25.66 -17.10
N GLU A 184 -6.02 -24.55 -16.68
CA GLU A 184 -6.51 -23.21 -16.99
C GLU A 184 -6.66 -22.98 -18.50
N TYR A 185 -5.61 -23.28 -19.28
CA TYR A 185 -5.67 -23.18 -20.74
C TYR A 185 -6.69 -24.13 -21.37
N LEU A 186 -6.94 -25.30 -20.78
CA LEU A 186 -7.98 -26.21 -21.23
C LEU A 186 -9.38 -25.61 -21.05
N PHE A 187 -9.68 -25.05 -19.87
CA PHE A 187 -10.97 -24.39 -19.61
C PHE A 187 -11.16 -23.17 -20.54
N LEU A 188 -10.14 -22.32 -20.65
CA LEU A 188 -10.15 -21.17 -21.55
C LEU A 188 -10.32 -21.57 -23.02
N GLY A 189 -9.61 -22.62 -23.44
CA GLY A 189 -9.70 -23.17 -24.78
C GLY A 189 -11.10 -23.73 -25.09
N LEU A 190 -11.75 -24.38 -24.13
CA LEU A 190 -13.10 -24.89 -24.31
C LEU A 190 -14.11 -23.75 -24.49
N THR A 191 -14.08 -22.74 -23.62
CA THR A 191 -14.96 -21.57 -23.73
C THR A 191 -14.76 -20.82 -25.05
N LEU A 192 -13.49 -20.58 -25.43
CA LEU A 192 -13.17 -19.95 -26.70
C LEU A 192 -13.66 -20.81 -27.88
N GLY A 193 -13.44 -22.12 -27.81
CA GLY A 193 -13.90 -23.08 -28.81
C GLY A 193 -15.41 -23.03 -29.00
N MET A 194 -16.19 -23.11 -27.92
CA MET A 194 -17.66 -23.05 -27.99
C MET A 194 -18.18 -21.73 -28.56
N ASN A 195 -17.54 -20.61 -28.26
CA ASN A 195 -17.91 -19.31 -28.83
C ASN A 195 -17.49 -19.15 -30.30
N ALA A 196 -16.36 -19.72 -30.70
CA ALA A 196 -15.84 -19.58 -32.06
C ALA A 196 -16.47 -20.58 -33.03
N TRP A 197 -16.71 -21.81 -32.57
CA TRP A 197 -17.03 -22.96 -33.39
C TRP A 197 -18.21 -22.75 -34.34
N PRO A 198 -19.37 -22.21 -33.92
CA PRO A 198 -20.49 -22.00 -34.82
C PRO A 198 -20.18 -21.08 -36.00
N TYR A 199 -19.22 -20.18 -35.83
CA TYR A 199 -18.91 -19.09 -36.76
C TYR A 199 -17.66 -19.36 -37.60
N LEU A 200 -17.21 -20.62 -37.66
CA LEU A 200 -16.07 -21.02 -38.49
C LEU A 200 -16.52 -21.27 -39.94
N PRO A 201 -15.63 -21.09 -40.93
CA PRO A 201 -16.00 -21.13 -42.35
C PRO A 201 -16.43 -22.51 -42.85
N TRP A 202 -16.24 -23.57 -42.05
CA TRP A 202 -16.69 -24.93 -42.36
C TRP A 202 -17.97 -25.32 -41.61
N THR A 203 -18.51 -24.45 -40.75
CA THR A 203 -19.78 -24.67 -40.03
C THR A 203 -20.86 -23.66 -40.42
N ASP A 204 -20.49 -22.42 -40.76
CA ASP A 204 -21.41 -21.34 -41.14
C ASP A 204 -21.34 -21.11 -42.65
N ASP A 205 -22.49 -21.26 -43.33
CA ASP A 205 -22.62 -20.99 -44.77
C ASP A 205 -22.43 -19.49 -45.08
N ASP A 206 -22.69 -18.60 -44.11
CA ASP A 206 -22.59 -17.13 -44.22
C ASP A 206 -21.38 -16.57 -43.43
N PHE A 207 -20.22 -17.25 -43.55
CA PHE A 207 -19.02 -16.86 -42.81
C PHE A 207 -18.64 -15.38 -43.02
N THR A 208 -18.52 -14.67 -41.89
CA THR A 208 -17.99 -13.30 -41.86
C THR A 208 -17.01 -13.15 -40.71
N ILE A 209 -15.81 -12.65 -41.00
CA ILE A 209 -14.75 -12.40 -40.00
C ILE A 209 -15.26 -11.54 -38.84
N SER A 210 -16.03 -10.49 -39.14
CA SER A 210 -16.60 -9.60 -38.13
C SER A 210 -17.51 -10.34 -37.13
N ARG A 211 -18.29 -11.33 -37.59
CA ARG A 211 -19.18 -12.13 -36.74
C ARG A 211 -18.37 -13.03 -35.82
N LEU A 212 -17.35 -13.70 -36.36
CA LEU A 212 -16.43 -14.52 -35.57
C LEU A 212 -15.73 -13.68 -34.50
N VAL A 213 -15.15 -12.54 -34.91
CA VAL A 213 -14.45 -11.61 -34.00
C VAL A 213 -15.36 -11.13 -32.87
N LEU A 214 -16.62 -10.80 -33.18
CA LEU A 214 -17.58 -10.32 -32.20
C LEU A 214 -17.90 -11.37 -31.13
N HIS A 215 -17.97 -12.66 -31.48
CA HIS A 215 -18.28 -13.73 -30.52
C HIS A 215 -17.06 -14.14 -29.69
N ILE A 216 -15.85 -14.08 -30.25
CA ILE A 216 -14.62 -14.40 -29.48
C ILE A 216 -14.13 -13.24 -28.60
N LEU A 217 -14.65 -12.03 -28.79
CA LEU A 217 -14.20 -10.84 -28.06
C LEU A 217 -14.36 -10.99 -26.54
N GLY A 218 -15.52 -11.46 -26.08
CA GLY A 218 -15.79 -11.73 -24.66
C GLY A 218 -14.78 -12.70 -24.05
N PRO A 219 -14.64 -13.93 -24.59
CA PRO A 219 -13.62 -14.89 -24.17
C PRO A 219 -12.20 -14.31 -24.13
N ILE A 220 -11.77 -13.58 -25.16
CA ILE A 220 -10.42 -12.99 -25.22
C ILE A 220 -10.21 -11.98 -24.08
N VAL A 221 -11.19 -11.11 -23.82
CA VAL A 221 -11.13 -10.15 -22.71
C VAL A 221 -11.09 -10.89 -21.37
N ALA A 222 -11.88 -11.94 -21.20
CA ALA A 222 -11.86 -12.75 -19.98
C ALA A 222 -10.49 -13.40 -19.75
N VAL A 223 -9.90 -14.03 -20.77
CA VAL A 223 -8.53 -14.59 -20.74
C VAL A 223 -7.52 -13.54 -20.32
N ALA A 224 -7.55 -12.35 -20.94
CA ALA A 224 -6.61 -11.28 -20.65
C ALA A 224 -6.71 -10.80 -19.20
N ILE A 225 -7.92 -10.63 -18.67
CA ILE A 225 -8.14 -10.20 -17.28
C ILE A 225 -7.71 -11.30 -16.31
N VAL A 226 -8.09 -12.55 -16.56
CA VAL A 226 -7.73 -13.72 -15.74
C VAL A 226 -6.21 -13.89 -15.66
N GLY A 227 -5.49 -13.71 -16.77
CA GLY A 227 -4.03 -13.76 -16.80
C GLY A 227 -3.36 -12.57 -16.12
N ALA A 228 -3.92 -11.36 -16.25
CA ALA A 228 -3.31 -10.14 -15.73
C ALA A 228 -3.57 -9.92 -14.23
N LEU A 229 -4.77 -10.29 -13.72
CA LEU A 229 -5.21 -9.96 -12.38
C LEU A 229 -4.27 -10.52 -11.28
N PRO A 230 -3.84 -11.80 -11.28
CA PRO A 230 -2.89 -12.32 -10.30
C PRO A 230 -1.57 -11.55 -10.28
N ILE A 231 -1.06 -11.17 -11.46
CA ILE A 231 0.21 -10.45 -11.63
C ILE A 231 0.09 -9.05 -11.01
N ILE A 232 -0.99 -8.33 -11.34
CA ILE A 232 -1.28 -6.98 -10.82
C ILE A 232 -1.42 -7.03 -9.30
N LEU A 233 -2.17 -7.99 -8.76
CA LEU A 233 -2.39 -8.13 -7.32
C LEU A 233 -1.08 -8.47 -6.58
N ALA A 234 -0.25 -9.35 -7.13
CA ALA A 234 1.07 -9.65 -6.58
C ALA A 234 2.00 -8.42 -6.62
N ALA A 235 1.93 -7.60 -7.67
CA ALA A 235 2.70 -6.36 -7.74
C ALA A 235 2.27 -5.35 -6.66
N PHE A 236 0.97 -5.15 -6.46
CA PHE A 236 0.49 -4.30 -5.36
C PHE A 236 0.87 -4.84 -3.98
N ALA A 237 0.87 -6.16 -3.80
CA ALA A 237 1.29 -6.78 -2.53
C ALA A 237 2.77 -6.52 -2.20
N ARG A 238 3.64 -6.36 -3.21
CA ARG A 238 5.06 -5.99 -3.04
C ARG A 238 5.27 -4.50 -2.75
N LEU A 239 4.31 -3.64 -3.09
CA LEU A 239 4.38 -2.19 -2.85
C LEU A 239 3.96 -1.80 -1.44
N ASP A 240 3.35 -2.71 -0.66
CA ASP A 240 2.82 -2.44 0.66
C ASP A 240 3.95 -2.36 1.70
N PRO A 241 4.29 -1.17 2.22
CA PRO A 241 5.42 -0.99 3.14
C PRO A 241 5.12 -1.51 4.55
N THR A 242 3.85 -1.78 4.88
CA THR A 242 3.43 -2.35 6.17
C THR A 242 3.65 -3.85 6.25
N ARG A 243 3.91 -4.48 5.10
CA ARG A 243 4.29 -5.87 5.03
C ARG A 243 5.73 -5.98 5.48
N GLU A 244 5.92 -6.10 6.79
CA GLU A 244 7.22 -6.36 7.43
C GLU A 244 8.05 -7.26 6.53
N THR A 245 9.13 -6.70 5.99
CA THR A 245 10.09 -7.51 5.25
C THR A 245 10.54 -8.64 6.16
N PRO A 246 10.71 -9.88 5.66
CA PRO A 246 11.26 -11.00 6.45
C PRO A 246 12.58 -10.66 7.17
N ALA A 247 13.28 -9.62 6.72
CA ALA A 247 14.46 -9.04 7.37
C ALA A 247 14.22 -8.53 8.81
N GLU A 248 13.01 -8.12 9.16
CA GLU A 248 12.69 -7.65 10.53
C GLU A 248 12.20 -8.77 11.45
N ARG A 249 11.83 -9.94 10.90
CA ARG A 249 11.17 -11.02 11.65
C ARG A 249 12.05 -12.22 12.02
N GLY A 250 13.36 -12.19 11.78
CA GLY A 250 14.19 -13.30 12.24
C GLY A 250 15.65 -13.27 11.81
N LEU A 251 16.52 -12.83 12.71
CA LEU A 251 17.81 -13.46 12.95
C LEU A 251 17.57 -14.93 13.37
N THR A 252 17.23 -15.82 12.43
CA THR A 252 17.31 -17.29 12.50
C THR A 252 16.50 -17.89 11.35
N GLY A 253 17.08 -17.93 10.17
CA GLY A 253 16.45 -18.58 9.02
C GLY A 253 17.29 -18.36 7.78
N LEU A 254 18.29 -19.22 7.58
CA LEU A 254 18.96 -19.40 6.30
C LEU A 254 17.90 -19.57 5.22
N THR A 255 17.63 -18.50 4.48
CA THR A 255 16.72 -18.53 3.34
C THR A 255 17.54 -18.99 2.14
N TYR A 256 17.48 -20.30 1.89
CA TYR A 256 17.78 -20.85 0.57
C TYR A 256 16.64 -20.40 -0.37
N SER A 257 16.78 -19.22 -0.97
CA SER A 257 15.85 -18.78 -2.02
C SER A 257 16.32 -19.39 -3.33
N ALA A 258 15.54 -20.34 -3.87
CA ALA A 258 15.86 -21.05 -5.09
C ALA A 258 15.51 -20.20 -6.34
N ASN A 259 16.54 -19.84 -7.10
CA ASN A 259 16.67 -19.94 -8.56
C ASN A 259 15.68 -19.29 -9.55
N THR A 260 14.74 -18.43 -9.15
CA THR A 260 13.89 -17.73 -10.15
C THR A 260 14.39 -16.31 -10.48
N GLY A 261 15.08 -15.64 -9.57
CA GLY A 261 15.60 -14.27 -9.78
C GLY A 261 16.88 -14.18 -10.63
N ASP A 262 17.72 -15.23 -10.61
CA ASP A 262 19.03 -15.20 -11.26
C ASP A 262 18.92 -15.31 -12.78
N ARG A 263 18.04 -16.20 -13.30
CA ARG A 263 17.90 -16.41 -14.75
C ARG A 263 17.41 -15.18 -15.51
N VAL A 264 16.55 -14.35 -14.90
CA VAL A 264 16.06 -13.12 -15.55
C VAL A 264 17.12 -12.01 -15.54
N ARG A 265 17.98 -11.96 -14.51
CA ARG A 265 19.12 -11.02 -14.48
C ARG A 265 20.23 -11.41 -15.45
N LEU A 266 20.51 -12.70 -15.60
CA LEU A 266 21.48 -13.24 -16.58
C LEU A 266 21.16 -12.83 -18.03
N ILE A 267 19.90 -12.54 -18.35
CA ILE A 267 19.44 -12.13 -19.70
C ILE A 267 19.40 -10.59 -19.85
N SER A 268 19.69 -9.84 -18.79
CA SER A 268 19.76 -8.37 -18.89
C SER A 268 20.92 -7.97 -19.81
N PRO A 269 20.71 -7.05 -20.78
CA PRO A 269 21.76 -6.59 -21.69
C PRO A 269 22.97 -6.00 -20.94
N GLU A 270 22.77 -5.49 -19.72
CA GLU A 270 23.85 -5.01 -18.85
C GLU A 270 24.74 -6.14 -18.33
N VAL A 271 24.18 -7.30 -17.98
CA VAL A 271 24.96 -8.45 -17.47
C VAL A 271 25.70 -9.14 -18.61
N ALA A 272 25.13 -9.22 -19.81
CA ALA A 272 25.80 -9.76 -20.99
C ALA A 272 27.09 -8.96 -21.33
N ALA A 273 27.04 -7.64 -21.28
CA ALA A 273 28.21 -6.78 -21.48
C ALA A 273 29.28 -6.98 -20.39
N LEU A 274 28.88 -7.25 -19.14
CA LEU A 274 29.80 -7.56 -18.05
C LEU A 274 30.47 -8.94 -18.21
N ILE A 275 29.75 -9.93 -18.74
CA ILE A 275 30.31 -11.25 -19.07
C ILE A 275 31.40 -11.12 -20.13
N GLU A 276 31.12 -10.45 -21.24
CA GLU A 276 32.08 -10.23 -22.33
C GLU A 276 33.34 -9.50 -21.82
N ARG A 277 33.15 -8.46 -21.01
CA ARG A 277 34.25 -7.70 -20.41
C ARG A 277 35.07 -8.53 -19.42
N THR A 278 34.43 -9.44 -18.68
CA THR A 278 35.13 -10.37 -17.78
C THR A 278 35.96 -11.37 -18.57
N GLN A 279 35.42 -11.92 -19.66
CA GLN A 279 36.15 -12.84 -20.54
C GLN A 279 37.36 -12.17 -21.19
N ALA A 280 37.24 -10.91 -21.61
CA ALA A 280 38.36 -10.12 -22.12
C ALA A 280 39.47 -9.93 -21.08
N LEU A 281 39.12 -9.67 -19.82
CA LEU A 281 40.09 -9.56 -18.71
C LEU A 281 40.75 -10.90 -18.36
N ILE A 282 40.02 -12.02 -18.48
CA ILE A 282 40.59 -13.37 -18.33
C ILE A 282 41.58 -13.63 -19.47
N ALA A 283 41.22 -13.31 -20.71
CA ALA A 283 42.08 -13.48 -21.89
C ALA A 283 43.34 -12.61 -21.84
N ALA A 284 43.24 -11.40 -21.27
CA ALA A 284 44.37 -10.50 -21.04
C ALA A 284 45.29 -10.93 -19.88
N GLY A 285 44.86 -11.90 -19.05
CA GLY A 285 45.59 -12.36 -17.87
C GLY A 285 45.39 -11.49 -16.62
N ASP A 286 44.52 -10.48 -16.67
CA ASP A 286 44.20 -9.59 -15.55
C ASP A 286 43.27 -10.24 -14.50
N LEU A 287 42.51 -11.26 -14.91
CA LEU A 287 41.70 -12.10 -14.03
C LEU A 287 42.07 -13.60 -14.18
N PRO A 288 42.04 -14.38 -13.08
CA PRO A 288 42.23 -15.82 -13.17
C PRO A 288 41.08 -16.50 -13.92
N ALA A 289 41.33 -17.68 -14.49
CA ALA A 289 40.34 -18.44 -15.29
C ALA A 289 39.02 -18.74 -14.54
N THR A 290 39.06 -18.82 -13.21
CA THR A 290 37.89 -18.99 -12.33
C THR A 290 37.86 -17.86 -11.29
N PRO A 291 37.45 -16.63 -11.68
CA PRO A 291 37.48 -15.49 -10.78
C PRO A 291 36.34 -15.55 -9.77
N SER A 292 36.63 -15.23 -8.51
CA SER A 292 35.58 -15.09 -7.49
C SER A 292 34.74 -13.84 -7.77
N ALA A 293 33.46 -13.84 -7.35
CA ALA A 293 32.56 -12.70 -7.50
C ALA A 293 33.17 -11.39 -6.94
N TYR A 294 33.95 -11.48 -5.86
CA TYR A 294 34.65 -10.32 -5.30
C TYR A 294 35.73 -9.76 -6.24
N LYS A 295 36.49 -10.63 -6.93
CA LYS A 295 37.50 -10.17 -7.91
C LYS A 295 36.85 -9.54 -9.14
N ILE A 296 35.74 -10.12 -9.62
CA ILE A 296 34.95 -9.55 -10.72
C ILE A 296 34.39 -8.17 -10.33
N GLN A 297 33.80 -8.07 -9.13
CA GLN A 297 33.27 -6.82 -8.60
C GLN A 297 34.32 -5.72 -8.51
N ARG A 298 35.52 -6.04 -8.04
CA ARG A 298 36.63 -5.08 -7.92
C ARG A 298 37.21 -4.68 -9.28
N ALA A 299 37.30 -5.61 -10.24
CA ALA A 299 37.83 -5.34 -11.56
C ALA A 299 36.87 -4.51 -12.43
N LEU A 300 35.57 -4.80 -12.35
CA LEU A 300 34.54 -4.12 -13.16
C LEU A 300 33.85 -2.95 -12.46
N ARG A 301 34.05 -2.79 -11.14
CA ARG A 301 33.36 -1.82 -10.28
C ARG A 301 31.83 -1.89 -10.38
N CYS A 302 31.28 -3.10 -10.54
CA CYS A 302 29.84 -3.35 -10.60
C CYS A 302 29.24 -3.68 -9.22
N GLY A 303 27.92 -3.88 -9.15
CA GLY A 303 27.24 -4.36 -7.95
C GLY A 303 27.67 -5.79 -7.59
N MET A 304 27.61 -6.14 -6.30
CA MET A 304 28.00 -7.49 -5.84
C MET A 304 27.08 -8.59 -6.41
N ASP A 305 25.81 -8.26 -6.66
CA ASP A 305 24.87 -9.19 -7.27
C ASP A 305 25.20 -9.45 -8.74
N ASP A 306 25.56 -8.41 -9.50
CA ASP A 306 25.96 -8.55 -10.91
C ASP A 306 27.24 -9.39 -11.01
N ALA A 307 28.18 -9.18 -10.10
CA ALA A 307 29.41 -9.96 -10.05
C ALA A 307 29.19 -11.44 -9.71
N ARG A 308 28.15 -11.77 -8.93
CA ARG A 308 27.74 -13.17 -8.67
C ARG A 308 27.09 -13.77 -9.92
N ALA A 309 26.18 -13.06 -10.56
CA ALA A 309 25.55 -13.50 -11.81
C ALA A 309 26.57 -13.77 -12.91
N VAL A 310 27.57 -12.90 -13.07
CA VAL A 310 28.67 -13.09 -14.04
C VAL A 310 29.55 -14.29 -13.68
N ARG A 311 29.88 -14.49 -12.39
CA ARG A 311 30.62 -15.68 -11.93
C ARG A 311 29.86 -16.96 -12.26
N ASP A 312 28.56 -16.99 -11.99
CA ASP A 312 27.72 -18.17 -12.16
C ASP A 312 27.48 -18.47 -13.65
N ALA A 313 27.45 -17.44 -14.50
CA ALA A 313 27.45 -17.59 -15.97
C ALA A 313 28.75 -18.19 -16.52
N LEU A 314 29.89 -17.94 -15.85
CA LEU A 314 31.21 -18.42 -16.26
C LEU A 314 31.60 -19.75 -15.63
N ALA A 315 30.81 -20.25 -14.66
CA ALA A 315 31.05 -21.56 -14.07
C ALA A 315 30.74 -22.65 -15.12
N PRO A 316 31.66 -23.60 -15.36
CA PRO A 316 31.37 -24.71 -16.25
C PRO A 316 30.17 -25.50 -15.71
N GLU A 317 29.17 -25.75 -16.54
CA GLU A 317 28.06 -26.66 -16.22
C GLU A 317 28.66 -28.01 -15.78
N ALA A 318 28.55 -28.31 -14.48
CA ALA A 318 28.86 -29.63 -13.98
C ALA A 318 27.81 -30.60 -14.54
N ALA A 319 28.26 -31.45 -15.46
CA ALA A 319 27.49 -32.57 -16.01
C ALA A 319 27.07 -33.57 -14.93
#